data_AF-A0A1X2CT36-F1
#
_entry.id   AF-A0A1X2CT36-F1
#
_cell.length_a   1.000
_cell.length_b   1.000
_cell.length_c   1.000
_cell.angle_alpha   90.00
_cell.angle_beta   90.00
_cell.angle_gamma   90.00
#
_symmetry.space_group_name_H-M   'P 1'
#
loop_
_entity.id
_entity.type
_entity.pdbx_description
1 polymer ?
#
loop_
_entity_poly.entity_id
_entity_poly.type
_entity_poly.pdbx_seq_one_letter_code
_entity_poly.pdbx_strand_id
1 'polypeptide(L)'
;MGWLAKILRVGRVVEPAGTAPAPAPKPLAGVRGSLQIRHVDAGSCNGCEVEISGAFGPVYDAERFGARLVASPRHADALLVTGVVTHNMAGPLRNTLEATPRPRLVIACGDCALNRGVFRDAYGVAGAVGEVVPVDVEIAGCPPTPTAIVAALRSVTGK
;
A
#
# COMPACT_ATOMS: atom_id res chain seq x y z
N MET A 1 -4.50 -35.59 33.48
CA MET A 1 -4.72 -35.76 32.02
C MET A 1 -3.68 -34.94 31.27
N GLY A 2 -2.85 -35.59 30.45
CA GLY A 2 -1.74 -34.92 29.75
C GLY A 2 -2.19 -34.04 28.59
N TRP A 3 -1.40 -33.01 28.27
CA TRP A 3 -1.63 -32.06 27.19
C TRP A 3 -1.87 -32.74 25.82
N LEU A 4 -1.21 -33.86 25.54
CA LEU A 4 -1.41 -34.67 24.33
C LEU A 4 -2.85 -35.19 24.20
N ALA A 5 -3.46 -35.67 25.28
CA ALA A 5 -4.85 -36.12 25.27
C ALA A 5 -5.83 -34.95 25.03
N LYS A 6 -5.46 -33.74 25.47
CA LYS A 6 -6.23 -32.51 25.23
C LYS A 6 -6.12 -32.06 23.77
N ILE A 7 -4.93 -32.14 23.15
CA ILE A 7 -4.75 -31.85 21.71
C ILE A 7 -5.59 -32.82 20.86
N LEU A 8 -5.51 -34.12 21.16
CA LEU A 8 -6.25 -35.14 20.41
C LEU A 8 -7.78 -34.99 20.57
N ARG A 9 -8.24 -34.61 21.77
CA ARG A 9 -9.68 -34.41 22.06
C ARG A 9 -10.25 -33.14 21.42
N VAL A 10 -9.46 -32.06 21.37
CA VAL A 10 -9.91 -30.76 20.87
C VAL A 10 -9.78 -30.67 19.34
N GLY A 11 -8.87 -31.43 18.74
CA GLY A 11 -8.62 -31.38 17.30
C GLY A 11 -7.98 -30.08 16.84
N ARG A 12 -7.83 -29.92 15.52
CA ARG A 12 -7.40 -28.65 14.90
C ARG A 12 -8.57 -27.68 14.95
N VAL A 13 -8.53 -26.71 15.86
CA VAL A 13 -9.57 -25.65 15.99
C VAL A 13 -9.43 -24.58 14.91
N VAL A 14 -8.27 -24.54 14.24
CA VAL A 14 -7.98 -23.55 13.20
C VAL A 14 -8.58 -24.02 11.89
N GLU A 15 -9.32 -23.14 11.23
CA GLU A 15 -9.81 -23.37 9.88
C GLU A 15 -8.63 -23.72 8.94
N PRO A 16 -8.86 -24.59 7.93
CA PRO A 16 -7.84 -24.86 6.93
C PRO A 16 -7.36 -23.55 6.31
N ALA A 17 -6.04 -23.36 6.22
CA ALA A 17 -5.51 -22.23 5.47
C ALA A 17 -6.08 -22.27 4.06
N GLY A 18 -6.66 -21.14 3.61
CA GLY A 18 -7.14 -21.01 2.25
C GLY A 18 -6.03 -21.23 1.22
N THR A 19 -6.39 -21.31 -0.06
CA THR A 19 -5.42 -21.42 -1.14
C THR A 19 -4.38 -20.32 -1.06
N ALA A 20 -3.10 -20.71 -1.12
CA ALA A 20 -1.99 -19.77 -1.15
C ALA A 20 -2.20 -18.80 -2.33
N PRO A 21 -2.21 -17.48 -2.08
CA PRO A 21 -2.41 -16.52 -3.15
C PRO A 21 -1.24 -16.58 -4.13
N ALA A 22 -1.52 -16.26 -5.40
CA ALA A 22 -0.58 -16.38 -6.51
C ALA A 22 0.80 -15.77 -6.18
N PRO A 23 1.89 -16.37 -6.68
CA PRO A 23 3.24 -15.88 -6.44
C PRO A 23 3.38 -14.44 -6.92
N ALA A 24 3.94 -13.60 -6.05
CA ALA A 24 4.22 -12.21 -6.33
C ALA A 24 5.15 -12.07 -7.56
N PRO A 25 4.92 -11.08 -8.45
CA PRO A 25 5.88 -10.74 -9.49
C PRO A 25 7.21 -10.33 -8.88
N LYS A 26 8.30 -10.42 -9.67
CA LYS A 26 9.66 -10.13 -9.21
C LYS A 26 9.71 -8.71 -8.59
N PRO A 27 10.07 -8.58 -7.30
CA PRO A 27 10.21 -7.28 -6.66
C PRO A 27 11.10 -6.34 -7.45
N LEU A 28 10.61 -5.11 -7.62
CA LEU A 28 11.34 -3.96 -8.14
C LEU A 28 12.63 -3.78 -7.31
N ALA A 29 13.73 -3.44 -7.98
CA ALA A 29 15.07 -3.59 -7.43
C ALA A 29 15.26 -2.82 -6.09
N GLY A 30 15.74 -3.52 -5.05
CA GLY A 30 16.29 -2.91 -3.83
C GLY A 30 15.58 -3.26 -2.51
N VAL A 31 14.25 -3.43 -2.51
CA VAL A 31 13.47 -3.65 -1.29
C VAL A 31 12.72 -4.97 -1.38
N ARG A 32 12.95 -5.91 -0.46
CA ARG A 32 12.30 -7.23 -0.42
C ARG A 32 12.05 -7.68 1.02
N GLY A 33 10.95 -8.38 1.25
CA GLY A 33 10.62 -9.07 2.51
C GLY A 33 10.27 -8.17 3.71
N SER A 34 10.76 -6.93 3.74
CA SER A 34 10.45 -5.88 4.72
C SER A 34 10.32 -4.56 3.99
N LEU A 35 9.11 -4.01 3.92
CA LEU A 35 8.75 -2.80 3.21
C LEU A 35 8.14 -1.81 4.20
N GLN A 36 8.91 -0.79 4.57
CA GLN A 36 8.39 0.31 5.40
C GLN A 36 7.74 1.37 4.51
N ILE A 37 6.46 1.64 4.73
CA ILE A 37 5.64 2.47 3.84
C ILE A 37 5.22 3.73 4.57
N ARG A 38 5.48 4.89 3.97
CA ARG A 38 4.83 6.14 4.37
C ARG A 38 3.67 6.43 3.43
N HIS A 39 2.45 6.40 3.96
CA HIS A 39 1.29 6.90 3.23
C HIS A 39 1.38 8.42 3.03
N VAL A 40 1.00 8.94 1.88
CA VAL A 40 0.93 10.38 1.61
C VAL A 40 -0.40 10.67 0.92
N ASP A 41 -1.27 11.39 1.59
CA ASP A 41 -2.47 11.95 0.98
C ASP A 41 -2.08 13.23 0.21
N ALA A 42 -2.24 13.24 -1.12
CA ALA A 42 -1.93 14.39 -1.97
C ALA A 42 -3.16 15.24 -2.34
N GLY A 43 -4.35 14.87 -1.86
CA GLY A 43 -5.63 15.46 -2.27
C GLY A 43 -6.75 14.42 -2.43
N SER A 44 -6.79 13.43 -1.55
CA SER A 44 -7.76 12.35 -1.52
C SER A 44 -9.09 12.79 -0.88
N CYS A 45 -10.14 12.01 -1.13
CA CYS A 45 -11.46 12.14 -0.50
C CYS A 45 -11.62 11.21 0.72
N ASN A 46 -10.53 10.67 1.26
CA ASN A 46 -10.48 9.64 2.31
C ASN A 46 -10.97 8.23 1.92
N GLY A 47 -11.46 8.03 0.69
CA GLY A 47 -11.95 6.72 0.24
C GLY A 47 -10.83 5.66 0.17
N CYS A 48 -9.67 6.00 -0.39
CA CYS A 48 -8.55 5.07 -0.47
C CYS A 48 -7.95 4.78 0.91
N GLU A 49 -7.96 5.77 1.80
CA GLU A 49 -7.42 5.70 3.16
C GLU A 49 -8.20 4.72 4.03
N VAL A 50 -9.53 4.65 3.85
CA VAL A 50 -10.39 3.65 4.50
C VAL A 50 -9.99 2.24 4.06
N GLU A 51 -9.77 2.03 2.76
CA GLU A 51 -9.36 0.71 2.25
C GLU A 51 -7.92 0.35 2.60
N ILE A 52 -7.02 1.33 2.67
CA ILE A 52 -5.66 1.14 3.21
C ILE A 52 -5.76 0.73 4.68
N SER A 53 -6.56 1.41 5.49
CA SER A 53 -6.78 1.04 6.89
C SER A 53 -7.36 -0.37 7.01
N GLY A 54 -8.27 -0.74 6.10
CA GLY A 54 -8.79 -2.11 5.98
C GLY A 54 -7.68 -3.12 5.65
N ALA A 55 -6.80 -2.81 4.69
CA ALA A 55 -5.70 -3.68 4.28
C ALA A 55 -4.71 -3.98 5.41
N PHE A 56 -4.46 -3.02 6.30
CA PHE A 56 -3.63 -3.19 7.51
C PHE A 56 -4.45 -3.64 8.74
N GLY A 57 -5.77 -3.78 8.61
CA GLY A 57 -6.63 -4.30 9.65
C GLY A 57 -6.51 -5.83 9.81
N PRO A 58 -7.09 -6.40 10.88
CA PRO A 58 -6.89 -7.82 11.25
C PRO A 58 -7.45 -8.83 10.24
N VAL A 59 -8.35 -8.40 9.34
CA VAL A 59 -8.96 -9.28 8.33
C VAL A 59 -7.99 -9.56 7.19
N TYR A 60 -7.31 -8.53 6.69
CA TYR A 60 -6.45 -8.64 5.51
C TYR A 60 -4.96 -8.72 5.89
N ASP A 61 -4.59 -8.09 7.02
CA ASP A 61 -3.29 -8.18 7.68
C ASP A 61 -2.11 -8.09 6.69
N ALA A 62 -1.96 -6.93 6.05
CA ALA A 62 -0.82 -6.67 5.17
C ALA A 62 0.55 -6.83 5.87
N GLU A 63 0.61 -6.63 7.19
CA GLU A 63 1.85 -6.71 7.97
C GLU A 63 2.46 -8.11 7.97
N ARG A 64 1.64 -9.18 7.91
CA ARG A 64 2.15 -10.56 7.77
C ARG A 64 3.01 -10.77 6.53
N PHE A 65 2.81 -9.95 5.50
CA PHE A 65 3.58 -9.99 4.25
C PHE A 65 4.80 -9.05 4.26
N GLY A 66 5.14 -8.49 5.42
CA GLY A 66 6.29 -7.63 5.61
C GLY A 66 6.08 -6.19 5.18
N ALA A 67 4.86 -5.77 4.88
CA ALA A 67 4.53 -4.37 4.61
C ALA A 67 4.10 -3.68 5.91
N ARG A 68 4.70 -2.55 6.28
CA ARG A 68 4.36 -1.85 7.54
C ARG A 68 4.24 -0.35 7.32
N LEU A 69 3.24 0.27 7.94
CA LEU A 69 3.11 1.73 7.90
C LEU A 69 4.06 2.39 8.90
N VAL A 70 4.79 3.41 8.44
CA VAL A 70 5.69 4.23 9.25
C VAL A 70 5.29 5.70 9.21
N ALA A 71 5.49 6.40 10.32
CA ALA A 71 5.09 7.80 10.46
C ALA A 71 5.99 8.78 9.70
N SER A 72 7.30 8.49 9.64
CA SER A 72 8.30 9.37 9.05
C SER A 72 8.74 8.86 7.68
N PRO A 73 8.78 9.71 6.63
CA PRO A 73 9.36 9.33 5.34
C PRO A 73 10.84 8.97 5.43
N ARG A 74 11.55 9.44 6.47
CA ARG A 74 12.97 9.09 6.71
C ARG A 74 13.17 7.64 7.13
N HIS A 75 12.12 6.96 7.57
CA HIS A 75 12.13 5.53 7.93
C HIS A 75 11.43 4.67 6.87
N ALA A 76 11.03 5.25 5.74
CA ALA A 76 10.28 4.56 4.71
C ALA A 76 11.20 4.07 3.59
N ASP A 77 10.86 2.91 3.05
CA ASP A 77 11.40 2.33 1.82
C ASP A 77 10.43 2.54 0.64
N ALA A 78 9.18 2.95 0.91
CA ALA A 78 8.21 3.29 -0.12
C ALA A 78 7.25 4.39 0.32
N LEU A 79 6.76 5.15 -0.66
CA LEU A 79 5.64 6.07 -0.50
C LEU A 79 4.39 5.45 -1.12
N LEU A 80 3.30 5.38 -0.34
CA LEU A 80 1.98 5.01 -0.85
C LEU A 80 1.15 6.28 -0.99
N VAL A 81 0.97 6.75 -2.22
CA VAL A 81 0.39 8.07 -2.51
C VAL A 81 -1.05 7.90 -2.99
N THR A 82 -1.97 8.65 -2.40
CA THR A 82 -3.40 8.64 -2.74
C THR A 82 -3.89 10.01 -3.17
N GLY A 83 -5.03 10.01 -3.87
CA GLY A 83 -5.71 11.22 -4.29
C GLY A 83 -5.15 11.84 -5.56
N VAL A 84 -5.83 12.88 -6.04
CA VAL A 84 -5.26 13.76 -7.06
C VAL A 84 -4.19 14.61 -6.42
N VAL A 85 -3.11 14.93 -7.13
CA VAL A 85 -2.13 15.86 -6.58
C VAL A 85 -2.68 17.27 -6.73
N THR A 86 -3.08 17.87 -5.62
CA THR A 86 -3.51 19.28 -5.59
C THR A 86 -2.32 20.22 -5.77
N HIS A 87 -2.54 21.45 -6.24
CA HIS A 87 -1.48 22.46 -6.34
C HIS A 87 -0.69 22.65 -5.05
N ASN A 88 -1.40 22.66 -3.91
CA ASN A 88 -0.77 22.84 -2.60
C ASN A 88 0.03 21.61 -2.14
N MET A 89 -0.29 20.41 -2.63
CA MET A 89 0.41 19.18 -2.28
C MET A 89 1.55 18.80 -3.22
N ALA A 90 1.65 19.42 -4.40
CA ALA A 90 2.74 19.12 -5.35
C ALA A 90 4.15 19.34 -4.75
N GLY A 91 4.35 20.44 -4.02
CA GLY A 91 5.60 20.72 -3.31
C GLY A 91 5.86 19.76 -2.15
N PRO A 92 4.94 19.63 -1.18
CA PRO A 92 5.04 18.66 -0.08
C PRO A 92 5.29 17.21 -0.52
N LEU A 93 4.68 16.76 -1.61
CA LEU A 93 4.90 15.42 -2.15
C LEU A 93 6.35 15.23 -2.62
N ARG A 94 6.90 16.19 -3.38
CA ARG A 94 8.31 16.15 -3.83
C ARG A 94 9.28 16.19 -2.65
N ASN A 95 9.03 17.07 -1.69
CA ASN A 95 9.86 17.17 -0.48
C ASN A 95 9.84 15.86 0.33
N THR A 96 8.68 15.20 0.38
CA THR A 96 8.54 13.90 1.05
C THR A 96 9.37 12.83 0.34
N LEU A 97 9.30 12.77 -1.00
CA LEU A 97 10.11 11.86 -1.80
C LEU A 97 11.62 12.10 -1.66
N GLU A 98 12.04 13.37 -1.59
CA GLU A 98 13.43 13.73 -1.35
C GLU A 98 13.91 13.33 0.05
N ALA A 99 13.04 13.44 1.06
CA ALA A 99 13.34 13.06 2.43
C ALA A 99 13.41 11.53 2.64
N THR A 100 12.86 10.74 1.71
CA THR A 100 12.90 9.28 1.76
C THR A 100 14.27 8.74 1.30
N PRO A 101 14.96 7.90 2.12
CA PRO A 101 16.24 7.30 1.76
C PRO A 101 16.19 6.48 0.47
N ARG A 102 17.34 6.26 -0.19
CA ARG A 102 17.43 5.32 -1.32
C ARG A 102 18.01 3.98 -0.84
N PRO A 103 17.58 2.82 -1.37
CA PRO A 103 16.57 2.63 -2.43
C PRO A 103 15.12 2.88 -1.93
N ARG A 104 14.27 3.47 -2.78
CA ARG A 104 12.86 3.75 -2.46
C ARG A 104 11.94 3.51 -3.64
N LEU A 105 10.66 3.27 -3.37
CA LEU A 105 9.59 3.11 -4.36
C LEU A 105 8.45 4.12 -4.15
N VAL A 106 7.73 4.45 -5.22
CA VAL A 106 6.49 5.21 -5.19
C VAL A 106 5.35 4.34 -5.73
N ILE A 107 4.31 4.18 -4.90
CA ILE A 107 3.12 3.39 -5.19
C ILE A 107 1.95 4.37 -5.30
N ALA A 108 1.37 4.53 -6.48
CA ALA A 108 0.16 5.33 -6.67
C ALA A 108 -1.09 4.46 -6.43
N CYS A 109 -1.99 4.92 -5.58
CA CYS A 109 -3.15 4.17 -5.12
C CYS A 109 -4.46 4.91 -5.43
N GLY A 110 -5.27 4.27 -6.28
CA GLY A 110 -6.58 4.73 -6.70
C GLY A 110 -6.58 5.54 -8.00
N ASP A 111 -7.73 5.58 -8.68
CA ASP A 111 -7.85 6.15 -10.03
C ASP A 111 -7.52 7.65 -10.06
N CYS A 112 -7.84 8.38 -8.98
CA CYS A 112 -7.42 9.78 -8.82
C CYS A 112 -5.90 9.94 -8.87
N ALA A 113 -5.15 9.02 -8.26
CA ALA A 113 -3.69 9.05 -8.24
C ALA A 113 -3.08 8.63 -9.59
N LEU A 114 -3.75 7.73 -10.32
CA LEU A 114 -3.28 7.21 -11.62
C LEU A 114 -3.58 8.17 -12.78
N ASN A 115 -4.81 8.70 -12.85
CA ASN A 115 -5.30 9.38 -14.05
C ASN A 115 -6.18 10.61 -13.76
N ARG A 116 -6.10 11.14 -12.54
CA ARG A 116 -6.91 12.27 -12.00
C ARG A 116 -8.38 11.97 -11.76
N GLY A 117 -8.86 10.77 -12.12
CA GLY A 117 -10.22 10.30 -11.86
C GLY A 117 -11.30 11.30 -12.32
N VAL A 118 -12.29 11.52 -11.45
CA VAL A 118 -13.38 12.49 -11.67
C VAL A 118 -12.91 13.95 -11.64
N PHE A 119 -11.70 14.23 -11.16
CA PHE A 119 -11.16 15.58 -11.00
C PHE A 119 -10.18 15.98 -12.13
N ARG A 120 -10.19 15.28 -13.26
CA ARG A 120 -9.27 15.51 -14.39
C ARG A 120 -9.12 16.97 -14.81
N ASP A 121 -10.23 17.68 -14.87
CA ASP A 121 -10.32 19.07 -15.35
C ASP A 121 -10.59 20.07 -14.21
N ALA A 122 -10.44 19.64 -12.95
CA ALA A 122 -10.70 20.49 -11.81
C ALA A 122 -9.55 21.51 -11.60
N TYR A 123 -9.92 22.78 -11.37
CA TYR A 123 -8.97 23.91 -11.24
C TYR A 123 -7.93 23.76 -10.12
N GLY A 124 -8.21 22.94 -9.10
CA GLY A 124 -7.33 22.74 -7.95
C GLY A 124 -6.30 21.62 -8.14
N VAL A 125 -6.35 20.90 -9.27
CA VAL A 125 -5.54 19.71 -9.54
C VAL A 125 -4.30 20.08 -10.33
N ALA A 126 -3.13 19.81 -9.75
CA ALA A 126 -1.86 19.91 -10.45
C ALA A 126 -1.62 18.72 -11.39
N GLY A 127 -2.12 17.53 -11.03
CA GLY A 127 -2.00 16.35 -11.87
C GLY A 127 -2.28 15.04 -11.15
N ALA A 128 -2.05 13.94 -11.88
CA ALA A 128 -1.92 12.60 -11.31
C ALA A 128 -0.55 12.45 -10.62
N VAL A 129 -0.37 11.43 -9.78
CA VAL A 129 0.89 11.22 -9.05
C VAL A 129 2.06 11.05 -10.02
N GLY A 130 1.88 10.24 -11.08
CA GLY A 130 2.89 9.99 -12.11
C GLY A 130 3.31 11.22 -12.92
N GLU A 131 2.50 12.28 -12.92
CA GLU A 131 2.82 13.55 -13.58
C GLU A 131 3.65 14.49 -12.69
N VAL A 132 3.68 14.23 -11.37
CA VAL A 132 4.38 15.06 -10.38
C VAL A 132 5.66 14.41 -9.87
N VAL A 133 5.65 13.09 -9.68
CA VAL A 133 6.77 12.25 -9.25
C VAL A 133 6.78 10.92 -10.02
N PRO A 134 7.95 10.28 -10.23
CA PRO A 134 8.00 8.97 -10.88
C PRO A 134 7.28 7.93 -10.02
N VAL A 135 6.42 7.12 -10.65
CA VAL A 135 5.65 6.04 -10.02
C VAL A 135 6.23 4.71 -10.46
N ASP A 136 6.43 3.79 -9.51
CA ASP A 136 6.95 2.45 -9.75
C ASP A 136 5.85 1.38 -9.78
N VAL A 137 4.77 1.59 -9.00
CA VAL A 137 3.63 0.66 -8.90
C VAL A 137 2.33 1.44 -8.91
N GLU A 138 1.35 0.95 -9.65
CA GLU A 138 0.01 1.52 -9.73
C GLU A 138 -1.03 0.52 -9.20
N ILE A 139 -1.97 1.01 -8.39
CA ILE A 139 -3.10 0.24 -7.85
C ILE A 139 -4.39 0.90 -8.33
N ALA A 140 -5.01 0.33 -9.36
CA ALA A 140 -6.27 0.84 -9.91
C ALA A 140 -7.48 0.56 -9.01
N GLY A 141 -8.44 1.49 -8.97
CA GLY A 141 -9.70 1.38 -8.24
C GLY A 141 -10.21 2.70 -7.65
N CYS A 142 -11.50 2.77 -7.32
CA CYS A 142 -12.14 3.97 -6.75
C CYS A 142 -13.16 3.63 -5.63
N PRO A 143 -12.70 3.30 -4.40
CA PRO A 143 -11.31 3.00 -4.04
C PRO A 143 -10.89 1.56 -4.44
N PRO A 144 -9.58 1.27 -4.55
CA PRO A 144 -9.11 -0.09 -4.72
C PRO A 144 -9.44 -0.92 -3.47
N THR A 145 -9.87 -2.17 -3.66
CA THR A 145 -10.24 -3.04 -2.54
C THR A 145 -9.02 -3.37 -1.66
N PRO A 146 -9.20 -3.72 -0.37
CA PRO A 146 -8.09 -4.07 0.51
C PRO A 146 -7.30 -5.27 -0.02
N THR A 147 -7.99 -6.23 -0.66
CA THR A 147 -7.33 -7.37 -1.31
C THR A 147 -6.43 -6.93 -2.47
N ALA A 148 -6.86 -5.96 -3.28
CA ALA A 148 -6.04 -5.42 -4.36
C ALA A 148 -4.82 -4.67 -3.82
N ILE A 149 -5.00 -3.88 -2.75
CA ILE A 149 -3.89 -3.21 -2.06
C ILE A 149 -2.89 -4.23 -1.52
N VAL A 150 -3.34 -5.25 -0.78
CA VAL A 150 -2.48 -6.32 -0.26
C VAL A 150 -1.75 -7.04 -1.39
N ALA A 151 -2.43 -7.38 -2.49
CA ALA A 151 -1.80 -8.04 -3.64
C ALA A 151 -0.67 -7.20 -4.24
N ALA A 152 -0.88 -5.88 -4.38
CA ALA A 152 0.15 -4.96 -4.84
C ALA A 152 1.32 -4.87 -3.85
N LEU A 153 1.06 -4.77 -2.55
CA LEU A 153 2.13 -4.75 -1.53
C LEU A 153 2.93 -6.05 -1.51
N ARG A 154 2.27 -7.20 -1.65
CA ARG A 154 2.91 -8.52 -1.80
C ARG A 154 3.80 -8.60 -3.03
N SER A 155 3.36 -7.98 -4.13
CA SER A 155 4.14 -7.87 -5.36
C SER A 155 5.49 -7.19 -5.12
N VAL A 156 5.51 -6.18 -4.24
CA VAL A 156 6.73 -5.45 -3.86
C VAL A 156 7.54 -6.23 -2.83
N THR A 157 6.91 -6.80 -1.81
CA THR A 157 7.65 -7.54 -0.77
C THR A 157 8.19 -8.89 -1.26
N GLY A 158 7.60 -9.46 -2.32
CA GLY A 158 7.95 -10.76 -2.86
C GLY A 158 7.51 -11.93 -1.99
N LYS A 159 6.48 -11.74 -1.15
CA LYS A 159 5.89 -12.73 -0.24
C LYS A 159 4.44 -12.98 -0.60
#